data_AF-A0A7J2TJ31-F1
#
_entry.id   AF-A0A7J2TJ31-F1
#
_cell.length_a   1.000
_cell.length_b   1.000
_cell.length_c   1.000
_cell.angle_alpha   90.00
_cell.angle_beta   90.00
_cell.angle_gamma   90.00
#
_symmetry.space_group_name_H-M   'P 1'
#
loop_
_entity.id
_entity.type
_entity.pdbx_description
1 polymer ?
#
loop_
_entity_poly.entity_id
_entity_poly.type
_entity_poly.pdbx_seq_one_letter_code
_entity_poly.pdbx_strand_id
1 'polypeptide(L)'
;TRIHEVVLPFEDVSTTEENLEFMSICAKVIREEREKYKCDRILLNVAGGRKNMCITLSLLGQLMAVDGVYHVVSRDVKVVNQLLESLREDIRRIYATESYEEKLRIYREKERYFNNLLFPSPNEFEIVRIPTLPYPKEYLQRILVNLVQNLDALTLEEKLMLEKHGILERTGSRFYLSDYGKRFVDVLLGRI
;
A
#
# COMPACT_ATOMS: atom_id res chain seq x y z
N THR A 1 -17.32 8.20 13.44
CA THR A 1 -16.13 8.11 12.57
C THR A 1 -16.33 6.94 11.63
N ARG A 2 -16.27 7.13 10.31
CA ARG A 2 -16.39 6.02 9.34
C ARG A 2 -14.99 5.48 9.08
N ILE A 3 -14.52 4.61 9.96
CA ILE A 3 -13.26 3.87 9.76
C ILE A 3 -13.64 2.52 9.18
N HIS A 4 -13.09 2.17 8.02
CA HIS A 4 -13.21 0.85 7.43
C HIS A 4 -11.89 0.12 7.66
N GLU A 5 -11.88 -0.85 8.57
CA GLU A 5 -10.69 -1.61 8.93
C GLU A 5 -10.57 -2.83 8.03
N VAL A 6 -9.38 -3.05 7.49
CA VAL A 6 -9.03 -4.25 6.72
C VAL A 6 -7.75 -4.82 7.31
N VAL A 7 -7.84 -6.07 7.76
CA VAL A 7 -6.72 -6.79 8.37
C VAL A 7 -6.07 -7.65 7.29
N LEU A 8 -4.75 -7.59 7.19
CA LEU A 8 -4.00 -8.46 6.29
C LEU A 8 -3.95 -9.89 6.86
N PRO A 9 -3.98 -10.92 6.00
CA PRO A 9 -3.98 -12.32 6.45
C PRO A 9 -2.60 -12.80 6.93
N PHE A 10 -1.59 -11.93 6.92
CA PHE A 10 -0.23 -12.19 7.35
C PHE A 10 0.29 -11.04 8.21
N GLU A 11 1.25 -11.35 9.07
CA GLU A 11 1.92 -10.36 9.93
C GLU A 11 2.82 -9.43 9.11
N ASP A 12 3.44 -9.95 8.05
CA ASP A 12 4.39 -9.20 7.22
C ASP A 12 4.45 -9.73 5.78
N VAL A 13 4.89 -8.88 4.84
CA VAL A 13 5.12 -9.27 3.44
C VAL A 13 6.57 -9.72 3.29
N SER A 14 6.76 -11.03 3.11
CA SER A 14 8.07 -11.68 3.01
C SER A 14 8.31 -12.38 1.67
N THR A 15 7.25 -12.67 0.91
CA THR A 15 7.29 -13.36 -0.39
C THR A 15 6.63 -12.54 -1.51
N THR A 16 6.88 -12.92 -2.76
CA THR A 16 6.21 -12.33 -3.93
C THR A 16 4.71 -12.59 -3.88
N GLU A 17 4.32 -13.78 -3.41
CA GLU A 17 2.94 -14.23 -3.26
C GLU A 17 2.17 -13.33 -2.29
N GLU A 18 2.74 -13.07 -1.10
CA GLU A 18 2.18 -12.18 -0.09
C GLU A 18 2.14 -10.73 -0.59
N ASN A 19 3.11 -10.31 -1.39
CA ASN A 19 3.11 -8.97 -1.98
C ASN A 19 1.96 -8.81 -3.00
N LEU A 20 1.69 -9.83 -3.83
CA LEU A 20 0.56 -9.82 -4.75
C LEU A 20 -0.78 -9.88 -4.01
N GLU A 21 -0.88 -10.65 -2.92
CA GLU A 21 -2.05 -10.67 -2.04
C GLU A 21 -2.29 -9.28 -1.41
N PHE A 22 -1.23 -8.67 -0.85
CA PHE A 22 -1.26 -7.31 -0.32
C PHE A 22 -1.78 -6.31 -1.37
N MET A 23 -1.27 -6.41 -2.61
CA MET A 23 -1.75 -5.57 -3.71
C MET A 23 -3.22 -5.81 -4.02
N SER A 24 -3.69 -7.07 -4.04
CA SER A 24 -5.11 -7.36 -4.30
C SER A 24 -6.02 -6.72 -3.25
N ILE A 25 -5.66 -6.87 -1.98
CA ILE A 25 -6.40 -6.30 -0.85
C ILE A 25 -6.46 -4.78 -0.98
N CYS A 26 -5.31 -4.12 -1.18
CA CYS A 26 -5.28 -2.66 -1.37
C CYS A 26 -6.08 -2.21 -2.61
N ALA A 27 -5.98 -2.93 -3.73
CA ALA A 27 -6.70 -2.60 -4.96
C ALA A 27 -8.21 -2.75 -4.78
N LYS A 28 -8.65 -3.74 -4.01
CA LYS A 28 -10.06 -3.92 -3.65
C LYS A 28 -10.55 -2.76 -2.79
N VAL A 29 -9.80 -2.39 -1.74
CA VAL A 29 -10.16 -1.26 -0.88
C VAL A 29 -10.26 0.04 -1.69
N ILE A 30 -9.27 0.35 -2.53
CA ILE A 30 -9.29 1.54 -3.37
C ILE A 30 -10.53 1.56 -4.29
N ARG A 31 -10.90 0.42 -4.89
CA ARG A 31 -12.11 0.32 -5.73
C ARG A 31 -13.38 0.50 -4.91
N GLU A 32 -13.50 -0.15 -3.77
CA GLU A 32 -14.67 -0.01 -2.89
C GLU A 32 -14.87 1.45 -2.43
N GLU A 33 -13.80 2.13 -2.04
CA GLU A 33 -13.85 3.55 -1.66
C GLU A 33 -14.34 4.45 -2.81
N ARG A 34 -13.88 4.23 -4.04
CA ARG A 34 -14.38 5.00 -5.20
C ARG A 34 -15.81 4.62 -5.59
N GLU A 35 -16.07 3.33 -5.76
CA GLU A 35 -17.26 2.84 -6.46
C GLU A 35 -18.47 2.73 -5.53
N LYS A 36 -18.26 2.21 -4.31
CA LYS A 36 -19.31 1.99 -3.32
C LYS A 36 -19.52 3.20 -2.44
N TYR A 37 -18.44 3.76 -1.89
CA TYR A 37 -18.52 4.88 -0.95
C TYR A 37 -18.47 6.26 -1.61
N LYS A 38 -18.25 6.31 -2.94
CA LYS A 38 -18.24 7.55 -3.75
C LYS A 38 -17.22 8.57 -3.24
N CYS A 39 -16.06 8.10 -2.78
CA CYS A 39 -14.97 8.97 -2.37
C CYS A 39 -14.40 9.70 -3.59
N ASP A 40 -14.54 11.04 -3.60
CA ASP A 40 -14.04 11.90 -4.68
C ASP A 40 -12.52 11.87 -4.80
N ARG A 41 -11.83 11.71 -3.67
CA ARG A 41 -10.36 11.69 -3.58
C ARG A 41 -9.87 10.55 -2.71
N ILE A 42 -8.81 9.89 -3.15
CA ILE A 42 -8.08 8.87 -2.41
C ILE A 42 -6.64 9.33 -2.22
N LEU A 43 -6.23 9.47 -0.96
CA LEU A 43 -4.88 9.82 -0.56
C LEU A 43 -4.27 8.63 0.18
N LEU A 44 -3.11 8.17 -0.28
CA LEU A 44 -2.41 7.06 0.36
C LEU A 44 -1.38 7.61 1.35
N ASN A 45 -1.49 7.21 2.61
CA ASN A 45 -0.44 7.41 3.60
C ASN A 45 0.45 6.17 3.63
N VAL A 46 1.72 6.32 3.25
CA VAL A 46 2.73 5.26 3.28
C VAL A 46 3.73 5.47 4.44
N ALA A 47 3.34 6.25 5.46
CA ALA A 47 4.08 6.36 6.71
C ALA A 47 3.89 5.10 7.55
N GLY A 48 5.00 4.48 7.94
CA GLY A 48 4.99 3.20 8.65
C GLY A 48 4.84 1.99 7.71
N GLY A 49 5.11 0.80 8.24
CA GLY A 49 5.14 -0.46 7.49
C GLY A 49 6.54 -0.85 7.00
N ARG A 50 6.69 -2.08 6.50
CA ARG A 50 7.94 -2.49 5.84
C ARG A 50 8.13 -1.75 4.52
N LYS A 51 9.39 -1.45 4.20
CA LYS A 51 9.78 -0.68 3.02
C LYS A 51 9.17 -1.21 1.72
N ASN A 52 9.08 -2.53 1.57
CA ASN A 52 8.47 -3.15 0.40
C ASN A 52 6.98 -2.79 0.27
N MET A 53 6.21 -2.84 1.36
CA MET A 53 4.79 -2.47 1.35
C MET A 53 4.58 -1.01 0.95
N CYS A 54 5.40 -0.10 1.47
CA CYS A 54 5.36 1.32 1.11
C CYS A 54 5.60 1.52 -0.40
N ILE A 55 6.61 0.85 -0.96
CA ILE A 55 6.95 0.91 -2.40
C ILE A 55 5.78 0.34 -3.22
N THR A 56 5.33 -0.87 -2.87
CA THR A 56 4.23 -1.56 -3.55
C THR A 56 2.96 -0.74 -3.56
N LEU A 57 2.55 -0.19 -2.41
CA LEU A 57 1.34 0.64 -2.31
C LEU A 57 1.46 1.94 -3.11
N SER A 58 2.66 2.53 -3.16
CA SER A 58 2.92 3.74 -3.97
C SER A 58 2.76 3.45 -5.47
N LEU A 59 3.35 2.35 -5.95
CA LEU A 59 3.26 1.93 -7.35
C LEU A 59 1.82 1.53 -7.72
N LEU A 60 1.13 0.78 -6.86
CA LEU A 60 -0.26 0.44 -7.06
C LEU A 60 -1.15 1.69 -7.11
N GLY A 61 -0.93 2.64 -6.20
CA GLY A 61 -1.64 3.91 -6.20
C GLY A 61 -1.51 4.65 -7.53
N GLN A 62 -0.31 4.65 -8.12
CA GLN A 62 -0.07 5.23 -9.43
C GLN A 62 -0.85 4.52 -10.55
N LEU A 63 -0.85 3.18 -10.56
CA LEU A 63 -1.61 2.37 -11.53
C LEU A 63 -3.13 2.59 -11.41
N MET A 64 -3.61 2.83 -10.18
CA MET A 64 -5.02 3.07 -9.87
C MET A 64 -5.42 4.54 -9.85
N ALA A 65 -4.52 5.43 -10.32
CA ALA A 65 -4.74 6.86 -10.44
C ALA A 65 -5.26 7.53 -9.14
N VAL A 66 -4.71 7.15 -7.98
CA VAL A 66 -5.00 7.82 -6.69
C VAL A 66 -4.52 9.28 -6.72
N ASP A 67 -5.14 10.14 -5.92
CA ASP A 67 -4.97 11.60 -5.97
C ASP A 67 -3.65 12.08 -5.33
N GLY A 68 -3.04 11.24 -4.51
CA GLY A 68 -1.71 11.48 -3.98
C GLY A 68 -1.21 10.36 -3.08
N VAL A 69 0.11 10.25 -3.02
CA VAL A 69 0.83 9.37 -2.10
C VAL A 69 1.67 10.26 -1.20
N TYR A 70 1.59 10.03 0.10
CA TYR A 70 2.21 10.88 1.13
C TYR A 70 2.96 10.03 2.14
N HIS A 71 4.10 10.54 2.57
CA HIS A 71 4.91 9.96 3.63
C HIS A 71 5.13 11.00 4.72
N VAL A 72 4.85 10.63 5.97
CA VAL A 72 5.07 11.49 7.14
C VAL A 72 6.47 11.22 7.66
N VAL A 73 7.29 12.27 7.74
CA VAL A 73 8.69 12.21 8.20
C VAL A 73 8.83 13.03 9.47
N SER A 74 9.20 12.40 10.58
CA SER A 74 9.55 13.12 11.81
C SER A 74 10.85 13.90 11.62
N ARG A 75 10.88 15.17 12.06
CA ARG A 75 12.07 16.03 11.93
C ARG A 75 13.20 15.59 12.86
N ASP A 76 12.85 15.10 14.05
CA ASP A 76 13.81 14.56 15.01
C ASP A 76 13.53 13.08 15.31
N VAL A 77 14.04 12.23 14.41
CA VAL A 77 13.91 10.77 14.51
C VAL A 77 14.54 10.22 15.80
N LYS A 78 15.59 10.88 16.33
CA LYS A 78 16.26 10.43 17.56
C LYS A 78 15.37 10.62 18.78
N VAL A 79 14.75 11.80 18.89
CA VAL A 79 13.82 12.10 20.00
C VAL A 79 12.61 11.17 19.96
N VAL A 80 12.03 10.93 18.77
CA VAL A 80 10.90 10.01 18.62
C VAL A 80 11.29 8.58 19.01
N ASN A 81 12.45 8.09 18.57
CA ASN A 81 12.92 6.76 18.93
C ASN A 81 13.21 6.62 20.43
N GLN A 82 13.77 7.65 21.07
CA GLN A 82 13.98 7.66 22.52
C GLN A 82 12.64 7.62 23.27
N LEU A 83 11.65 8.39 22.83
CA LEU A 83 10.32 8.40 23.43
C LEU A 83 9.65 7.02 23.25
N LEU A 84 9.74 6.42 22.07
CA LEU A 84 9.25 5.07 21.79
C LEU A 84 9.88 4.02 22.73
N GLU A 85 11.20 4.01 22.85
CA GLU A 85 11.88 3.06 23.75
C GLU A 85 11.50 3.29 25.22
N SER A 86 11.31 4.55 25.64
CA SER A 86 10.86 4.86 27.00
C SER A 86 9.44 4.41 27.32
N LEU A 87 8.59 4.27 26.29
CA LEU A 87 7.20 3.81 26.39
C LEU A 87 7.04 2.32 26.05
N ARG A 88 8.12 1.62 25.67
CA ARG A 88 8.07 0.25 25.14
C ARG A 88 7.40 -0.74 26.08
N GLU A 89 7.71 -0.67 27.37
CA GLU A 89 7.11 -1.55 28.38
C GLU A 89 5.61 -1.26 28.57
N ASP A 90 5.20 0.01 28.52
CA ASP A 90 3.78 0.37 28.61
C ASP A 90 3.01 -0.08 27.37
N ILE A 91 3.61 0.04 26.18
CA ILE A 91 3.04 -0.49 24.92
C ILE A 91 2.86 -2.01 25.03
N ARG A 92 3.87 -2.74 25.53
CA ARG A 92 3.77 -4.20 25.76
C ARG A 92 2.65 -4.55 26.74
N ARG A 93 2.53 -3.80 27.84
CA ARG A 93 1.45 -3.98 28.83
C ARG A 93 0.08 -3.75 28.21
N ILE A 94 -0.09 -2.68 27.43
CA ILE A 94 -1.34 -2.39 26.70
C ILE A 94 -1.67 -3.52 25.74
N TYR A 95 -0.69 -4.03 24.99
CA TYR A 95 -0.89 -5.12 24.05
C TYR A 95 -1.31 -6.44 24.74
N ALA A 96 -0.62 -6.82 25.81
CA ALA A 96 -0.86 -8.07 26.53
C ALA A 96 -2.14 -8.08 27.37
N THR A 97 -2.70 -6.90 27.67
CA THR A 97 -3.93 -6.77 28.44
C THR A 97 -5.14 -7.12 27.58
N GLU A 98 -6.11 -7.88 28.11
CA GLU A 98 -7.36 -8.18 27.38
C GLU A 98 -8.43 -7.11 27.58
N SER A 99 -8.60 -6.62 28.82
CA SER A 99 -9.63 -5.64 29.18
C SER A 99 -9.35 -4.24 28.58
N TYR A 100 -10.33 -3.69 27.87
CA TYR A 100 -10.27 -2.35 27.31
C TYR A 100 -10.14 -1.25 28.38
N GLU A 101 -10.81 -1.40 29.52
CA GLU A 101 -10.73 -0.44 30.63
C GLU A 101 -9.31 -0.35 31.20
N GLU A 102 -8.65 -1.51 31.31
CA GLU A 102 -7.28 -1.59 31.79
C GLU A 102 -6.28 -1.00 30.77
N LYS A 103 -6.48 -1.26 29.47
CA LYS A 103 -5.70 -0.60 28.40
C LYS A 103 -5.79 0.92 28.50
N LEU A 104 -7.01 1.44 28.69
CA LEU A 104 -7.25 2.87 28.88
C LEU A 104 -6.57 3.41 30.13
N ARG A 105 -6.56 2.65 31.23
CA ARG A 105 -5.87 3.04 32.47
C ARG A 105 -4.37 3.21 32.23
N ILE A 106 -3.72 2.20 31.63
CA ILE A 106 -2.27 2.25 31.33
C ILE A 106 -1.95 3.43 30.41
N TYR A 107 -2.77 3.67 29.38
CA TYR A 107 -2.61 4.83 28.52
C TYR A 107 -2.72 6.15 29.29
N ARG A 108 -3.72 6.29 30.16
CA ARG A 108 -3.98 7.50 30.95
C ARG A 108 -2.86 7.83 31.93
N GLU A 109 -2.19 6.83 32.50
CA GLU A 109 -1.03 7.03 33.39
C GLU A 109 0.10 7.85 32.73
N LYS A 110 0.27 7.70 31.40
CA LYS A 110 1.29 8.41 30.62
C LYS A 110 0.71 9.16 29.42
N GLU A 111 -0.53 9.63 29.54
CA GLU A 111 -1.30 10.21 28.44
C GLU A 111 -0.52 11.30 27.71
N ARG A 112 0.13 12.20 28.45
CA ARG A 112 0.95 13.28 27.87
C ARG A 112 2.05 12.75 26.95
N TYR A 113 2.72 11.67 27.33
CA TYR A 113 3.83 11.09 26.55
C TYR A 113 3.31 10.34 25.33
N PHE A 114 2.23 9.55 25.50
CA PHE A 114 1.58 8.89 24.38
C PHE A 114 1.01 9.90 23.39
N ASN A 115 0.37 10.97 23.85
CA ASN A 115 -0.17 12.00 22.96
C ASN A 115 0.93 12.72 22.18
N ASN A 116 2.05 13.04 22.83
CA ASN A 116 3.18 13.63 22.14
C ASN A 116 3.73 12.70 21.04
N LEU A 117 3.75 11.38 21.30
CA LEU A 117 4.23 10.39 20.33
C LEU A 117 3.23 10.13 19.19
N LEU A 118 1.94 9.96 19.50
CA LEU A 118 0.90 9.52 18.56
C LEU A 118 0.28 10.69 17.79
N PHE A 119 0.26 11.88 18.39
CA PHE A 119 -0.33 13.10 17.86
C PHE A 119 0.67 14.26 17.94
N PRO A 120 1.85 14.14 17.29
CA PRO A 120 2.86 15.18 17.33
C PRO A 120 2.33 16.48 16.71
N SER A 121 2.91 17.60 17.14
CA SER A 121 2.57 18.91 16.58
C SER A 121 2.93 18.98 15.09
N PRO A 122 2.17 19.70 14.25
CA PRO A 122 2.50 19.90 12.83
C PRO A 122 3.90 20.46 12.56
N ASN A 123 4.54 21.09 13.55
CA ASN A 123 5.92 21.60 13.44
C ASN A 123 7.00 20.53 13.65
N GLU A 124 6.64 19.34 14.12
CA GLU A 124 7.55 18.25 14.48
C GLU A 124 7.71 17.19 13.37
N PHE A 125 6.90 17.27 12.33
CA PHE A 125 6.98 16.41 11.16
C PHE A 125 6.83 17.20 9.86
N GLU A 126 7.18 16.54 8.76
CA GLU A 126 6.99 17.01 7.39
C GLU A 126 6.11 16.01 6.64
N ILE A 127 5.15 16.50 5.86
CA ILE A 127 4.37 15.64 4.96
C ILE A 127 5.00 15.71 3.57
N VAL A 128 5.75 14.67 3.22
CA VAL A 128 6.38 14.56 1.92
C VAL A 128 5.38 13.95 0.95
N ARG A 129 5.03 14.70 -0.11
CA ARG A 129 4.28 14.14 -1.24
C ARG A 129 5.24 13.33 -2.11
N ILE A 130 4.99 12.03 -2.24
CA ILE A 130 5.75 11.17 -3.13
C ILE A 130 5.34 11.47 -4.57
N PRO A 131 6.29 11.77 -5.48
CA PRO A 131 5.96 12.06 -6.86
C PRO A 131 5.45 10.79 -7.55
N THR A 132 4.21 10.85 -8.03
CA THR A 132 3.59 9.81 -8.85
C THR A 132 3.16 10.40 -10.19
N LEU A 133 3.40 9.69 -11.28
CA LEU A 133 2.97 10.12 -12.61
C LEU A 133 1.63 9.45 -12.96
N PRO A 134 0.56 10.22 -13.22
CA PRO A 134 -0.70 9.61 -13.60
C PRO A 134 -0.55 8.92 -14.96
N TYR A 135 -0.98 7.66 -15.04
CA TYR A 135 -1.09 6.97 -16.31
C TYR A 135 -2.46 7.25 -16.95
N PRO A 136 -2.53 7.50 -18.27
CA PRO A 136 -3.81 7.58 -18.97
C PRO A 136 -4.60 6.29 -18.76
N LYS A 137 -5.85 6.40 -18.31
CA LYS A 137 -6.68 5.24 -17.95
C LYS A 137 -6.92 4.35 -19.16
N GLU A 138 -7.17 4.96 -20.31
CA GLU A 138 -7.42 4.30 -21.58
C GLU A 138 -6.20 3.48 -22.02
N TYR A 139 -4.99 4.00 -21.78
CA TYR A 139 -3.76 3.29 -22.09
C TYR A 139 -3.59 2.05 -21.21
N LEU A 140 -3.71 2.18 -19.89
CA LEU A 140 -3.61 1.03 -18.97
C LEU A 140 -4.71 -0.01 -19.24
N GLN A 141 -5.95 0.43 -19.45
CA GLN A 141 -7.06 -0.46 -19.77
C GLN A 141 -6.82 -1.23 -21.06
N ARG A 142 -6.33 -0.58 -22.12
CA ARG A 142 -5.98 -1.25 -23.39
C ARG A 142 -4.92 -2.33 -23.16
N ILE A 143 -3.84 -2.01 -22.43
CA ILE A 143 -2.78 -2.98 -22.12
C ILE A 143 -3.36 -4.16 -21.34
N LEU A 144 -4.13 -3.91 -20.28
CA LEU A 144 -4.71 -4.97 -19.44
C LEU A 144 -5.69 -5.86 -20.21
N VAL A 145 -6.56 -5.28 -21.03
CA VAL A 145 -7.51 -6.05 -21.86
C VAL A 145 -6.75 -6.92 -22.87
N ASN A 146 -5.74 -6.37 -23.54
CA ASN A 146 -4.96 -7.11 -24.53
C ASN A 146 -4.09 -8.21 -23.89
N LEU A 147 -3.56 -7.98 -22.68
CA LEU A 147 -2.85 -9.01 -21.91
C LEU A 147 -3.71 -10.25 -21.65
N VAL A 148 -5.03 -10.08 -21.47
CA VAL A 148 -5.97 -11.18 -21.21
C VAL A 148 -6.56 -11.77 -22.49
N GLN A 149 -6.91 -10.93 -23.46
CA GLN A 149 -7.76 -11.33 -24.58
C GLN A 149 -6.98 -11.53 -25.88
N ASN A 150 -5.98 -10.69 -26.16
CA ASN A 150 -5.29 -10.69 -27.45
C ASN A 150 -3.90 -10.05 -27.33
N LEU A 151 -2.90 -10.87 -26.98
CA LEU A 151 -1.52 -10.40 -26.89
C LEU A 151 -1.00 -9.85 -28.22
N ASP A 152 -1.51 -10.31 -29.36
CA ASP A 152 -1.08 -9.84 -30.68
C ASP A 152 -1.55 -8.44 -31.04
N ALA A 153 -2.51 -7.89 -30.29
CA ALA A 153 -2.89 -6.49 -30.38
C ALA A 153 -1.89 -5.54 -29.69
N LEU A 154 -0.94 -6.06 -28.90
CA LEU A 154 0.15 -5.28 -28.32
C LEU A 154 1.26 -5.04 -29.36
N THR A 155 1.83 -3.84 -29.34
CA THR A 155 3.00 -3.53 -30.17
C THR A 155 4.20 -4.36 -29.74
N LEU A 156 5.19 -4.54 -30.63
CA LEU A 156 6.42 -5.24 -30.26
C LEU A 156 7.15 -4.53 -29.11
N GLU A 157 7.14 -3.20 -29.08
CA GLU A 157 7.74 -2.41 -28.01
C GLU A 157 7.06 -2.67 -26.66
N GLU A 158 5.72 -2.73 -26.63
CA GLU A 158 4.95 -3.09 -25.44
C GLU A 158 5.26 -4.50 -24.97
N LYS A 159 5.30 -5.47 -25.88
CA LYS A 159 5.64 -6.86 -25.57
C LYS A 159 7.03 -6.99 -24.95
N LEU A 160 8.02 -6.33 -25.55
CA LEU A 160 9.40 -6.33 -25.05
C LEU A 160 9.54 -5.59 -23.71
N MET A 161 8.76 -4.53 -23.49
CA MET A 161 8.71 -3.84 -22.20
C MET A 161 8.13 -4.76 -21.12
N LEU A 162 6.98 -5.38 -21.39
CA LEU A 162 6.31 -6.29 -20.46
C LEU A 162 7.14 -7.56 -20.18
N GLU A 163 7.91 -8.04 -21.16
CA GLU A 163 8.91 -9.11 -20.98
C GLU A 163 9.99 -8.69 -19.98
N LYS A 164 10.58 -7.50 -20.11
CA LYS A 164 11.60 -6.99 -19.18
C LYS A 164 11.10 -6.83 -17.75
N HIS A 165 9.80 -6.58 -17.58
CA HIS A 165 9.16 -6.48 -16.27
C HIS A 165 8.64 -7.82 -15.74
N GLY A 166 8.90 -8.93 -16.44
CA GLY A 166 8.48 -10.28 -16.03
C GLY A 166 6.98 -10.52 -16.12
N ILE A 167 6.22 -9.63 -16.78
CA ILE A 167 4.77 -9.80 -17.01
C ILE A 167 4.55 -10.78 -18.17
N LEU A 168 5.35 -10.66 -19.23
CA LEU A 168 5.41 -11.63 -20.31
C LEU A 168 6.69 -12.45 -20.22
N GLU A 169 6.64 -13.63 -20.81
CA GLU A 169 7.81 -14.44 -21.12
C GLU A 169 7.87 -14.69 -22.63
N ARG A 170 9.06 -15.03 -23.12
CA ARG A 170 9.31 -15.25 -24.55
C ARG A 170 9.95 -16.61 -24.81
N THR A 171 9.33 -17.37 -25.71
CA THR A 171 9.89 -18.63 -26.23
C THR A 171 9.99 -18.50 -27.74
N GLY A 172 11.23 -18.42 -28.25
CA GLY A 172 11.50 -18.09 -29.65
C GLY A 172 10.98 -16.69 -30.00
N SER A 173 10.07 -16.62 -30.98
CA SER A 173 9.41 -15.37 -31.41
C SER A 173 8.05 -15.12 -30.78
N ARG A 174 7.56 -16.04 -29.92
CA ARG A 174 6.24 -15.96 -29.31
C ARG A 174 6.33 -15.45 -27.88
N PHE A 175 5.37 -14.61 -27.51
CA PHE A 175 5.19 -14.10 -26.16
C PHE A 175 4.00 -14.78 -25.50
N TYR A 176 4.09 -14.99 -24.19
CA TYR A 176 3.02 -15.54 -23.38
C TYR A 176 3.00 -14.86 -22.01
N LEU A 177 1.83 -14.83 -21.38
CA LEU A 177 1.67 -14.26 -20.05
C LEU A 177 2.35 -15.17 -19.02
N SER A 178 3.28 -14.61 -18.25
CA SER A 178 3.98 -15.36 -17.19
C SER A 178 3.02 -15.65 -16.03
N ASP A 179 3.41 -16.56 -15.13
CA ASP A 179 2.58 -16.84 -13.95
C ASP A 179 2.50 -15.65 -12.99
N TYR A 180 3.60 -14.89 -12.87
CA TYR A 180 3.60 -13.60 -12.18
C TYR A 180 2.67 -12.59 -12.87
N GLY A 181 2.75 -12.48 -14.20
CA GLY A 181 1.93 -11.57 -15.00
C GLY A 181 0.44 -11.86 -14.90
N LYS A 182 0.04 -13.13 -14.90
CA LYS A 182 -1.36 -13.56 -14.67
C LYS A 182 -1.87 -13.01 -13.33
N ARG A 183 -1.15 -13.30 -12.25
CA ARG A 183 -1.55 -12.85 -10.91
C ARG A 183 -1.57 -11.33 -10.78
N PHE A 184 -0.57 -10.65 -11.35
CA PHE A 184 -0.52 -9.19 -11.36
C PHE A 184 -1.70 -8.56 -12.12
N VAL A 185 -2.08 -9.12 -13.27
CA VAL A 185 -3.24 -8.66 -14.03
C VAL A 185 -4.53 -8.93 -13.24
N ASP A 186 -4.65 -10.08 -12.59
CA ASP A 186 -5.82 -10.42 -11.80
C ASP A 186 -5.98 -9.49 -10.58
N VAL A 187 -4.90 -9.03 -9.96
CA VAL A 187 -4.93 -7.97 -8.93
C VAL A 187 -5.58 -6.70 -9.48
N LEU A 188 -5.14 -6.24 -10.66
CA LEU A 188 -5.62 -4.98 -11.25
C LEU A 188 -7.06 -5.08 -11.77
N LEU A 189 -7.46 -6.26 -12.24
CA LEU A 189 -8.84 -6.54 -12.66
C LEU A 189 -9.76 -6.92 -11.50
N GLY A 190 -9.19 -7.20 -10.32
CA GLY A 190 -9.92 -7.59 -9.14
C GLY A 190 -10.54 -8.98 -9.19
N ARG A 191 -9.81 -9.94 -9.74
CA ARG A 191 -10.23 -11.34 -9.88
C ARG A 191 -9.69 -12.26 -8.78
N ILE A 192 -8.89 -11.72 -7.85
CA ILE A 192 -8.33 -12.41 -6.67
C ILE A 192 -8.91 -11.81 -5.39
#